data_AF-A0A6A6LAZ2-F1
#
_entry.id   AF-A0A6A6LAZ2-F1
#
_cell.length_a   1.000
_cell.length_b   1.000
_cell.length_c   1.000
_cell.angle_alpha   90.00
_cell.angle_beta   90.00
_cell.angle_gamma   90.00
#
_symmetry.space_group_name_H-M   'P 1'
#
loop_
_entity.id
_entity.type
_entity.pdbx_description
1 polymer ?
#
loop_
_entity_poly.entity_id
_entity_poly.type
_entity_poly.pdbx_seq_one_letter_code
_entity_poly.pdbx_strand_id
1 'polypeptide(L)'
;MVLSLNLRGCSNLEKLPPLYGLCSLKELYLDGTALVEIPPDIVSLSSLELLSLSDTPMEELPSSIGCLSSLVSLYLKRCKNLKSLPNSICELKCLETLHLSGCSNLEKLPPLYGLCSLKKLYLDGTALVEIPPDIVSLSSLGLLSLSDNPMEELPSSIGCLSSLVSLYLKRCKNLKSLPNSICELKYLETLHLSGCSNLEKLPPLYGLSSFYDLYLNGTALVKIPLDIVSLSSLGVLFLNDTPIEELLSSIGYELNFCNCVNLDKNARGTIMADAIQRIKELAIARSYRAFYRRFLVGLPGSKIPEWLSCEGPGHLIETSFPPSCFNNMFRGFVFCAILELKAPVFNEDGPLICQSSFKNNNGYREVNFTSEYFFLENTIESDHVLFWYDGDDIFF
;
A
#
# COMPACT_ATOMS: atom_id res chain seq x y z
N MET A 1 14.86 -36.95 13.60
CA MET A 1 15.43 -35.79 12.88
C MET A 1 14.47 -34.64 13.10
N VAL A 2 14.85 -33.65 13.91
CA VAL A 2 14.00 -32.49 14.19
C VAL A 2 14.23 -31.50 13.05
N LEU A 3 13.18 -31.20 12.28
CA LEU A 3 13.25 -30.26 11.15
C LEU A 3 12.78 -28.86 11.55
N SER A 4 11.93 -28.75 12.56
CA SER A 4 11.39 -27.48 13.05
C SER A 4 11.39 -27.49 14.57
N LEU A 5 11.89 -26.42 15.17
CA LEU A 5 11.91 -26.20 16.61
C LEU A 5 11.18 -24.89 16.91
N ASN A 6 10.08 -25.00 17.64
CA ASN A 6 9.23 -23.86 17.97
C ASN A 6 9.23 -23.64 19.48
N LEU A 7 9.80 -22.51 19.90
CA LEU A 7 9.88 -22.03 21.29
C LEU A 7 9.17 -20.68 21.43
N ARG A 8 8.20 -20.38 20.55
CA ARG A 8 7.44 -19.13 20.60
C ARG A 8 6.72 -18.98 21.93
N GLY A 9 6.79 -17.79 22.51
CA GLY A 9 6.13 -17.44 23.76
C GLY A 9 6.76 -18.10 24.99
N CYS A 10 7.92 -18.76 24.87
CA CYS A 10 8.71 -19.18 26.03
C CYS A 10 9.36 -17.95 26.70
N SER A 11 8.54 -17.14 27.36
CA SER A 11 8.90 -15.81 27.88
C SER A 11 9.99 -15.81 28.95
N ASN A 12 10.27 -16.95 29.59
CA ASN A 12 11.35 -17.10 30.56
C ASN A 12 12.66 -17.65 29.94
N LEU A 13 12.70 -17.89 28.63
CA LEU A 13 13.88 -18.41 27.95
C LEU A 13 14.88 -17.26 27.70
N GLU A 14 15.82 -17.09 28.62
CA GLU A 14 16.84 -16.03 28.56
C GLU A 14 18.08 -16.41 27.75
N LYS A 15 18.34 -17.72 27.61
CA LYS A 15 19.52 -18.28 26.90
C LYS A 15 19.15 -19.56 26.19
N LEU A 16 19.79 -19.79 25.05
CA LEU A 16 19.71 -21.07 24.36
C LEU A 16 20.73 -22.06 24.93
N PRO A 17 20.38 -23.35 25.07
CA PRO A 17 21.37 -24.39 25.26
C PRO A 17 22.24 -24.51 23.99
N PRO A 18 23.40 -25.18 24.07
CA PRO A 18 24.22 -25.44 22.90
C PRO A 18 23.42 -26.13 21.79
N LEU A 19 23.57 -25.65 20.56
CA LEU A 19 22.77 -26.06 19.40
C LEU A 19 23.42 -27.20 18.61
N TYR A 20 24.54 -27.74 19.11
CA TYR A 20 25.25 -28.86 18.50
C TYR A 20 24.32 -30.07 18.26
N GLY A 21 24.43 -30.67 17.07
CA GLY A 21 23.66 -31.85 16.69
C GLY A 21 22.29 -31.57 16.05
N LEU A 22 21.89 -30.30 15.93
CA LEU A 22 20.67 -29.88 15.22
C LEU A 22 20.94 -29.53 13.74
N CYS A 23 21.92 -30.20 13.10
CA CYS A 23 22.36 -29.88 11.73
C CYS A 23 21.28 -30.06 10.65
N SER A 24 20.23 -30.85 10.93
CA SER A 24 19.08 -31.03 10.02
C SER A 24 17.93 -30.06 10.29
N LEU A 25 18.05 -29.17 11.27
CA LEU A 25 17.00 -28.19 11.60
C LEU A 25 16.87 -27.18 10.46
N LYS A 26 15.65 -27.01 9.96
CA LYS A 26 15.31 -26.06 8.89
C LYS A 26 14.62 -24.81 9.42
N GLU A 27 13.86 -24.94 10.50
CA GLU A 27 13.09 -23.82 11.05
C GLU A 27 13.33 -23.69 12.56
N LEU A 28 13.63 -22.46 13.00
CA LEU A 28 13.80 -22.13 14.41
C LEU A 28 12.96 -20.90 14.75
N TYR A 29 11.97 -21.08 15.61
CA TYR A 29 11.10 -20.00 16.08
C TYR A 29 11.35 -19.71 17.56
N LEU A 30 11.74 -18.48 17.85
CA LEU A 30 12.14 -17.96 19.16
C LEU A 30 11.35 -16.69 19.53
N ASP A 31 10.23 -16.45 18.85
CA ASP A 31 9.48 -15.20 19.01
C ASP A 31 8.92 -15.06 20.43
N GLY A 32 9.02 -13.86 21.01
CA GLY A 32 8.51 -13.57 22.35
C GLY A 32 9.26 -14.29 23.48
N THR A 33 10.52 -14.67 23.25
CA THR A 33 11.43 -15.18 24.30
C THR A 33 12.17 -14.03 24.99
N ALA A 34 12.72 -14.27 26.18
CA ALA A 34 13.58 -13.31 26.89
C ALA A 34 15.05 -13.35 26.41
N LEU A 35 15.29 -13.87 25.21
CA LEU A 35 16.63 -14.11 24.68
C LEU A 35 17.34 -12.77 24.40
N VAL A 36 18.45 -12.55 25.10
CA VAL A 36 19.27 -11.32 24.94
C VAL A 36 20.38 -11.47 23.90
N GLU A 37 20.81 -12.70 23.62
CA GLU A 37 21.89 -13.02 22.67
C GLU A 37 21.65 -14.38 22.00
N ILE A 38 22.11 -14.53 20.75
CA ILE A 38 22.21 -15.84 20.08
C ILE A 38 23.63 -16.36 20.26
N PRO A 39 23.81 -17.60 20.74
CA PRO A 39 25.14 -18.14 20.93
C PRO A 39 25.85 -18.34 19.57
N PRO A 40 27.19 -18.17 19.50
CA PRO A 40 27.92 -18.27 18.23
C PRO A 40 27.82 -19.63 17.54
N ASP A 41 27.48 -20.70 18.26
CA ASP A 41 27.28 -22.06 17.75
C ASP A 41 26.00 -22.23 16.91
N ILE A 42 25.21 -21.17 16.71
CA ILE A 42 24.14 -21.09 15.70
C ILE A 42 24.62 -21.52 14.31
N VAL A 43 25.91 -21.33 14.00
CA VAL A 43 26.56 -21.79 12.75
C VAL A 43 26.44 -23.30 12.51
N SER A 44 26.21 -24.09 13.57
CA SER A 44 25.98 -25.53 13.47
C SER A 44 24.67 -25.90 12.77
N LEU A 45 23.73 -24.95 12.69
CA LEU A 45 22.45 -25.10 11.99
C LEU A 45 22.60 -24.87 10.48
N SER A 46 23.48 -25.65 9.83
CA SER A 46 23.85 -25.48 8.41
C SER A 46 22.68 -25.60 7.42
N SER A 47 21.61 -26.29 7.81
CA SER A 47 20.39 -26.46 7.01
C SER A 47 19.26 -25.50 7.40
N LEU A 48 19.52 -24.50 8.25
CA LEU A 48 18.49 -23.56 8.69
C LEU A 48 18.06 -22.66 7.53
N GLU A 49 16.78 -22.73 7.19
CA GLU A 49 16.12 -21.96 6.13
C GLU A 49 15.30 -20.79 6.73
N LEU A 50 14.82 -20.92 7.96
CA LEU A 50 14.04 -19.89 8.65
C LEU A 50 14.49 -19.70 10.09
N LEU A 51 14.76 -18.43 10.45
CA LEU A 51 15.01 -18.00 11.82
C LEU A 51 14.04 -16.87 12.19
N SER A 52 13.27 -17.07 13.26
CA SER A 52 12.31 -16.08 13.77
C SER A 52 12.66 -15.71 15.20
N LEU A 53 12.95 -14.43 15.42
CA LEU A 53 13.41 -13.82 16.67
C LEU A 53 12.56 -12.62 17.05
N SER A 54 11.32 -12.52 16.54
CA SER A 54 10.46 -11.36 16.75
C SER A 54 10.15 -11.18 18.24
N ASP A 55 9.91 -9.95 18.68
CA ASP A 55 9.56 -9.63 20.07
C ASP A 55 10.60 -10.12 21.10
N THR A 56 11.89 -10.16 20.74
CA THR A 56 12.99 -10.47 21.68
C THR A 56 13.68 -9.20 22.18
N PRO A 57 14.23 -9.20 23.41
CA PRO A 57 14.93 -8.04 23.98
C PRO A 57 16.37 -7.87 23.47
N MET A 58 16.78 -8.61 22.45
CA MET A 58 18.14 -8.65 21.90
C MET A 58 18.61 -7.28 21.41
N GLU A 59 19.88 -6.95 21.71
CA GLU A 59 20.51 -5.70 21.30
C GLU A 59 21.29 -5.81 19.98
N GLU A 60 21.84 -6.99 19.70
CA GLU A 60 22.64 -7.28 18.51
C GLU A 60 22.52 -8.75 18.08
N LEU A 61 22.69 -8.99 16.78
CA LEU A 61 22.88 -10.35 16.26
C LEU A 61 24.39 -10.69 16.23
N PRO A 62 24.77 -11.95 16.52
CA PRO A 62 26.16 -12.36 16.44
C PRO A 62 26.64 -12.34 14.98
N SER A 63 27.92 -12.04 14.76
CA SER A 63 28.51 -12.06 13.42
C SER A 63 28.46 -13.44 12.75
N SER A 64 28.35 -14.53 13.51
CA SER A 64 28.17 -15.88 12.98
C SER A 64 26.86 -16.09 12.23
N ILE A 65 25.89 -15.16 12.31
CA ILE A 65 24.67 -15.23 11.50
C ILE A 65 24.98 -15.31 10.00
N GLY A 66 26.03 -14.62 9.53
CA GLY A 66 26.45 -14.63 8.12
C GLY A 66 26.85 -16.01 7.60
N CYS A 67 27.19 -16.94 8.49
CA CYS A 67 27.56 -18.30 8.13
C CYS A 67 26.35 -19.21 7.81
N LEU A 68 25.11 -18.75 8.05
CA LEU A 68 23.89 -19.52 7.76
C LEU A 68 23.55 -19.46 6.26
N SER A 69 24.37 -20.09 5.43
CA SER A 69 24.28 -20.01 3.95
C SER A 69 22.97 -20.51 3.36
N SER A 70 22.20 -21.31 4.10
CA SER A 70 20.89 -21.84 3.70
C SER A 70 19.71 -20.95 4.11
N LEU A 71 19.96 -19.87 4.85
CA LEU A 71 18.90 -19.04 5.42
C LEU A 71 18.17 -18.27 4.33
N VAL A 72 16.85 -18.49 4.26
CA VAL A 72 15.93 -17.89 3.28
C VAL A 72 15.10 -16.78 3.92
N SER A 73 14.74 -16.92 5.21
CA SER A 73 13.92 -15.94 5.92
C SER A 73 14.46 -15.63 7.32
N LEU A 74 14.62 -14.34 7.60
CA LEU A 74 15.01 -13.82 8.92
C LEU A 74 13.97 -12.82 9.43
N TYR A 75 13.31 -13.15 10.54
CA TYR A 75 12.32 -12.29 11.18
C TYR A 75 12.84 -11.77 12.52
N LEU A 76 12.87 -10.44 12.67
CA LEU A 76 13.31 -9.68 13.83
C LEU A 76 12.27 -8.60 14.17
N LYS A 77 10.99 -8.87 13.90
CA LYS A 77 9.92 -7.87 14.06
C LYS A 77 9.81 -7.47 15.54
N ARG A 78 9.65 -6.17 15.82
CA ARG A 78 9.48 -5.61 17.18
C ARG A 78 10.61 -5.95 18.17
N CYS A 79 11.84 -6.20 17.68
CA CYS A 79 13.03 -6.25 18.54
C CYS A 79 13.46 -4.82 18.92
N LYS A 80 12.73 -4.22 19.86
CA LYS A 80 12.86 -2.78 20.20
C LYS A 80 14.26 -2.36 20.65
N ASN A 81 15.03 -3.29 21.21
CA ASN A 81 16.39 -3.03 21.70
C ASN A 81 17.47 -3.21 20.63
N LEU A 82 17.14 -3.75 19.45
CA LEU A 82 18.10 -4.03 18.38
C LEU A 82 18.65 -2.70 17.83
N LYS A 83 19.95 -2.46 18.01
CA LYS A 83 20.61 -1.21 17.62
C LYS A 83 21.23 -1.28 16.23
N SER A 84 21.71 -2.45 15.84
CA SER A 84 22.38 -2.69 14.56
C SER A 84 22.33 -4.16 14.16
N LEU A 85 22.50 -4.41 12.86
CA LEU A 85 22.80 -5.75 12.34
C LEU A 85 24.32 -5.89 12.13
N PRO A 86 24.89 -7.09 12.29
CA PRO A 86 26.30 -7.33 12.02
C PRO A 86 26.61 -7.18 10.53
N ASN A 87 27.82 -6.72 10.19
CA ASN A 87 28.26 -6.56 8.81
C ASN A 87 28.21 -7.87 8.00
N SER A 88 28.36 -9.02 8.67
CA SER A 88 28.28 -10.34 8.04
C SER A 88 26.87 -10.71 7.55
N ILE A 89 25.84 -9.91 7.83
CA ILE A 89 24.50 -10.12 7.24
C ILE A 89 24.57 -10.16 5.71
N CYS A 90 25.50 -9.41 5.09
CA CYS A 90 25.69 -9.41 3.64
C CYS A 90 26.18 -10.75 3.06
N GLU A 91 26.61 -11.69 3.90
CA GLU A 91 27.05 -13.03 3.48
C GLU A 91 25.87 -13.99 3.23
N LEU A 92 24.66 -13.63 3.64
CA LEU A 92 23.43 -14.43 3.50
C LEU A 92 22.88 -14.41 2.06
N LYS A 93 23.60 -15.06 1.14
CA LYS A 93 23.31 -15.04 -0.30
C LYS A 93 21.93 -15.60 -0.68
N CYS A 94 21.37 -16.51 0.12
CA CYS A 94 20.07 -17.13 -0.13
C CYS A 94 18.91 -16.40 0.54
N LEU A 95 19.16 -15.33 1.29
CA LEU A 95 18.13 -14.63 2.05
C LEU A 95 17.16 -13.94 1.08
N GLU A 96 15.89 -14.34 1.14
CA GLU A 96 14.82 -13.77 0.32
C GLU A 96 13.95 -12.79 1.10
N THR A 97 13.83 -12.95 2.42
CA THR A 97 13.03 -12.09 3.29
C THR A 97 13.80 -11.67 4.54
N LEU A 98 13.90 -10.36 4.76
CA LEU A 98 14.41 -9.75 5.98
C LEU A 98 13.36 -8.81 6.56
N HIS A 99 12.91 -9.08 7.79
CA HIS A 99 11.84 -8.33 8.45
C HIS A 99 12.32 -7.75 9.77
N LEU A 100 12.42 -6.42 9.85
CA LEU A 100 12.92 -5.64 10.98
C LEU A 100 11.91 -4.60 11.49
N SER A 101 10.67 -4.63 10.98
CA SER A 101 9.65 -3.65 11.34
C SER A 101 9.41 -3.62 12.85
N GLY A 102 9.36 -2.43 13.43
CA GLY A 102 9.20 -2.17 14.87
C GLY A 102 10.50 -2.28 15.68
N CYS A 103 11.66 -2.45 15.06
CA CYS A 103 12.97 -2.28 15.71
C CYS A 103 13.25 -0.80 15.92
N SER A 104 12.58 -0.19 16.89
CA SER A 104 12.54 1.26 17.10
C SER A 104 13.88 1.91 17.47
N ASN A 105 14.91 1.14 17.83
CA ASN A 105 16.27 1.63 18.11
C ASN A 105 17.27 1.34 16.98
N LEU A 106 16.82 0.78 15.85
CA LEU A 106 17.67 0.51 14.70
C LEU A 106 17.86 1.80 13.90
N GLU A 107 19.00 2.46 14.12
CA GLU A 107 19.30 3.77 13.52
C GLU A 107 20.00 3.68 12.16
N LYS A 108 20.68 2.56 11.89
CA LYS A 108 21.48 2.35 10.67
C LYS A 108 21.42 0.90 10.20
N LEU A 109 21.53 0.72 8.89
CA LEU A 109 21.76 -0.59 8.28
C LEU A 109 23.27 -0.82 8.05
N PRO A 110 23.76 -2.05 8.24
CA PRO A 110 25.09 -2.43 7.77
C PRO A 110 25.09 -2.49 6.22
N PRO A 111 26.24 -2.75 5.61
CA PRO A 111 26.29 -2.96 4.17
C PRO A 111 25.40 -4.12 3.71
N LEU A 112 24.74 -3.93 2.57
CA LEU A 112 23.78 -4.88 1.99
C LEU A 112 24.29 -5.54 0.69
N TYR A 113 25.53 -5.21 0.27
CA TYR A 113 26.15 -5.56 -1.02
C TYR A 113 26.32 -7.06 -1.37
N GLY A 114 25.72 -7.99 -0.62
CA GLY A 114 25.73 -9.43 -0.92
C GLY A 114 24.38 -10.13 -0.77
N LEU A 115 23.32 -9.42 -0.42
CA LEU A 115 21.96 -9.93 -0.31
C LEU A 115 21.26 -10.03 -1.68
N CYS A 116 21.92 -10.66 -2.66
CA CYS A 116 21.49 -10.64 -4.06
C CYS A 116 20.14 -11.33 -4.31
N SER A 117 19.73 -12.26 -3.45
CA SER A 117 18.44 -12.97 -3.54
C SER A 117 17.32 -12.30 -2.76
N LEU A 118 17.57 -11.17 -2.08
CA LEU A 118 16.58 -10.52 -1.24
C LEU A 118 15.43 -9.99 -2.09
N LYS A 119 14.21 -10.47 -1.80
CA LYS A 119 12.98 -10.09 -2.51
C LYS A 119 12.13 -9.14 -1.68
N LYS A 120 12.18 -9.24 -0.35
CA LYS A 120 11.34 -8.48 0.58
C LYS A 120 12.17 -7.94 1.74
N LEU A 121 12.15 -6.62 1.90
CA LEU A 121 12.80 -5.92 3.00
C LEU A 121 11.78 -5.04 3.73
N TYR A 122 11.52 -5.37 5.01
CA TYR A 122 10.59 -4.63 5.86
C TYR A 122 11.35 -3.93 6.98
N LEU A 123 11.23 -2.61 7.04
CA LEU A 123 11.95 -1.70 7.94
C LEU A 123 10.98 -0.68 8.57
N ASP A 124 9.69 -1.00 8.67
CA ASP A 124 8.69 -0.04 9.13
C ASP A 124 8.88 0.29 10.61
N GLY A 125 8.74 1.54 11.02
CA GLY A 125 8.81 1.94 12.43
C GLY A 125 10.18 1.65 13.06
N THR A 126 11.25 1.81 12.29
CA THR A 126 12.63 1.86 12.79
C THR A 126 13.08 3.30 13.02
N ALA A 127 14.31 3.51 13.49
CA ALA A 127 14.89 4.84 13.68
C ALA A 127 15.80 5.26 12.51
N LEU A 128 15.61 4.67 11.32
CA LEU A 128 16.47 4.93 10.17
C LEU A 128 16.35 6.37 9.68
N VAL A 129 17.45 7.09 9.78
CA VAL A 129 17.59 8.46 9.24
C VAL A 129 18.03 8.48 7.78
N GLU A 130 18.70 7.42 7.32
CA GLU A 130 19.19 7.26 5.95
C GLU A 130 19.18 5.78 5.53
N ILE A 131 19.13 5.54 4.21
CA ILE A 131 19.29 4.22 3.60
C ILE A 131 20.66 4.17 2.93
N PRO A 132 21.47 3.13 3.17
CA PRO A 132 22.82 3.09 2.64
C PRO A 132 22.80 3.02 1.10
N PRO A 133 23.69 3.74 0.39
CA PRO A 133 23.66 3.80 -1.07
C PRO A 133 23.82 2.45 -1.77
N ASP A 134 24.45 1.48 -1.09
CA ASP A 134 24.67 0.13 -1.59
C ASP A 134 23.38 -0.70 -1.69
N ILE A 135 22.21 -0.17 -1.30
CA ILE A 135 20.90 -0.77 -1.58
C ILE A 135 20.71 -1.15 -3.07
N VAL A 136 21.42 -0.47 -3.99
CA VAL A 136 21.49 -0.81 -5.42
C VAL A 136 21.92 -2.26 -5.70
N SER A 137 22.61 -2.92 -4.76
CA SER A 137 23.01 -4.33 -4.90
C SER A 137 21.85 -5.30 -4.82
N LEU A 138 20.69 -4.87 -4.29
CA LEU A 138 19.52 -5.71 -4.07
C LEU A 138 18.74 -5.90 -5.38
N SER A 139 19.38 -6.50 -6.38
CA SER A 139 18.84 -6.62 -7.74
C SER A 139 17.53 -7.42 -7.84
N SER A 140 17.22 -8.25 -6.86
CA SER A 140 15.98 -9.05 -6.80
C SER A 140 14.90 -8.45 -5.90
N LEU A 141 15.13 -7.27 -5.31
CA LEU A 141 14.20 -6.67 -4.35
C LEU A 141 12.92 -6.25 -5.06
N GLY A 142 11.82 -6.92 -4.74
CA GLY A 142 10.49 -6.62 -5.26
C GLY A 142 9.66 -5.75 -4.31
N LEU A 143 9.92 -5.83 -3.01
CA LEU A 143 9.20 -5.06 -2.00
C LEU A 143 10.17 -4.41 -1.01
N LEU A 144 10.04 -3.09 -0.86
CA LEU A 144 10.72 -2.30 0.16
C LEU A 144 9.69 -1.54 0.99
N SER A 145 9.66 -1.81 2.30
CA SER A 145 8.79 -1.15 3.26
C SER A 145 9.60 -0.34 4.25
N LEU A 146 9.39 0.97 4.25
CA LEU A 146 10.11 1.99 5.01
C LEU A 146 9.14 2.91 5.78
N SER A 147 7.91 2.46 6.04
CA SER A 147 6.89 3.29 6.69
C SER A 147 7.31 3.71 8.10
N ASP A 148 6.78 4.80 8.63
CA ASP A 148 7.02 5.29 10.00
C ASP A 148 8.50 5.52 10.35
N ASN A 149 9.34 5.87 9.36
CA ASN A 149 10.74 6.22 9.60
C ASN A 149 10.98 7.73 9.65
N PRO A 150 12.00 8.20 10.41
CA PRO A 150 12.32 9.61 10.56
C PRO A 150 13.14 10.21 9.41
N MET A 151 13.46 9.45 8.35
CA MET A 151 14.25 9.91 7.22
C MET A 151 13.66 11.15 6.52
N GLU A 152 14.55 12.06 6.10
CA GLU A 152 14.17 13.28 5.37
C GLU A 152 14.17 13.11 3.84
N GLU A 153 14.97 12.17 3.34
CA GLU A 153 15.16 11.90 1.91
C GLU A 153 15.46 10.41 1.65
N LEU A 154 15.19 9.97 0.43
CA LEU A 154 15.66 8.69 -0.09
C LEU A 154 16.92 8.91 -0.93
N PRO A 155 17.88 7.96 -0.91
CA PRO A 155 19.07 8.07 -1.74
C PRO A 155 18.69 7.98 -3.22
N SER A 156 19.40 8.71 -4.09
CA SER A 156 19.18 8.63 -5.53
C SER A 156 19.42 7.23 -6.11
N SER A 157 20.19 6.37 -5.42
CA SER A 157 20.39 4.97 -5.81
C SER A 157 19.12 4.13 -5.74
N ILE A 158 18.03 4.61 -5.14
CA ILE A 158 16.74 3.90 -5.13
C ILE A 158 16.24 3.59 -6.54
N GLY A 159 16.47 4.50 -7.51
CA GLY A 159 16.07 4.31 -8.91
C GLY A 159 16.74 3.14 -9.62
N CYS A 160 17.84 2.62 -9.06
CA CYS A 160 18.56 1.48 -9.61
C CYS A 160 17.96 0.12 -9.20
N LEU A 161 16.94 0.09 -8.34
CA LEU A 161 16.24 -1.14 -7.93
C LEU A 161 15.32 -1.65 -9.04
N SER A 162 15.93 -2.24 -10.07
CA SER A 162 15.27 -2.63 -11.32
C SER A 162 14.19 -3.70 -11.19
N SER A 163 14.08 -4.39 -10.06
CA SER A 163 13.02 -5.39 -9.79
C SER A 163 11.94 -4.88 -8.84
N LEU A 164 12.02 -3.63 -8.36
CA LEU A 164 11.12 -3.13 -7.33
C LEU A 164 9.70 -2.95 -7.89
N VAL A 165 8.75 -3.60 -7.22
CA VAL A 165 7.31 -3.58 -7.55
C VAL A 165 6.53 -2.73 -6.56
N SER A 166 6.89 -2.77 -5.28
CA SER A 166 6.19 -2.04 -4.23
C SER A 166 7.13 -1.28 -3.31
N LEU A 167 6.87 0.02 -3.14
CA LEU A 167 7.59 0.90 -2.22
C LEU A 167 6.62 1.56 -1.23
N TYR A 168 6.75 1.21 0.04
CA TYR A 168 5.93 1.76 1.12
C TYR A 168 6.74 2.74 1.98
N LEU A 169 6.23 3.96 2.11
CA LEU A 169 6.79 5.09 2.84
C LEU A 169 5.71 5.76 3.70
N LYS A 170 4.70 5.00 4.14
CA LYS A 170 3.56 5.54 4.89
C LYS A 170 4.04 6.23 6.17
N ARG A 171 3.50 7.40 6.51
CA ARG A 171 3.80 8.14 7.75
C ARG A 171 5.29 8.47 7.96
N CYS A 172 6.08 8.59 6.88
CA CYS A 172 7.42 9.19 6.94
C CYS A 172 7.31 10.71 7.07
N LYS A 173 6.94 11.19 8.27
CA LYS A 173 6.56 12.59 8.51
C LYS A 173 7.64 13.61 8.16
N ASN A 174 8.91 13.22 8.20
CA ASN A 174 10.05 14.08 7.89
C ASN A 174 10.43 14.08 6.40
N LEU A 175 9.87 13.17 5.59
CA LEU A 175 10.22 13.04 4.17
C LEU A 175 9.76 14.28 3.40
N LYS A 176 10.71 15.04 2.85
CA LYS A 176 10.44 16.31 2.15
C LYS A 176 10.26 16.16 0.65
N SER A 177 10.94 15.19 0.05
CA SER A 177 10.92 14.94 -1.39
C SER A 177 11.37 13.52 -1.72
N LEU A 178 10.98 13.04 -2.90
CA LEU A 178 11.56 11.84 -3.51
C LEU A 178 12.67 12.24 -4.51
N PRO A 179 13.71 11.40 -4.70
CA PRO A 179 14.73 11.66 -5.69
C PRO A 179 14.17 11.55 -7.12
N ASN A 180 14.71 12.32 -8.06
CA ASN A 180 14.30 12.27 -9.47
C ASN A 180 14.47 10.89 -10.12
N SER A 181 15.40 10.08 -9.61
CA SER A 181 15.64 8.71 -10.09
C SER A 181 14.49 7.76 -9.78
N ILE A 182 13.47 8.15 -9.00
CA ILE A 182 12.28 7.32 -8.79
C ILE A 182 11.63 6.91 -10.12
N CYS A 183 11.70 7.77 -11.14
CA CYS A 183 11.13 7.50 -12.47
C CYS A 183 11.85 6.39 -13.25
N GLU A 184 13.01 5.93 -12.77
CA GLU A 184 13.77 4.83 -13.37
C GLU A 184 13.21 3.44 -12.96
N LEU A 185 12.32 3.38 -11.98
CA LEU A 185 11.70 2.15 -11.47
C LEU A 185 10.60 1.63 -12.39
N LYS A 186 10.98 1.07 -13.54
CA LYS A 186 10.07 0.65 -14.63
C LYS A 186 8.98 -0.35 -14.22
N TYR A 187 9.25 -1.17 -13.21
CA TYR A 187 8.36 -2.21 -12.71
C TYR A 187 7.62 -1.81 -11.44
N LEU A 188 7.80 -0.58 -10.94
CA LEU A 188 7.07 -0.13 -9.76
C LEU A 188 5.58 -0.08 -10.11
N GLU A 189 4.80 -0.85 -9.38
CA GLU A 189 3.34 -0.91 -9.48
C GLU A 189 2.70 -0.08 -8.37
N THR A 190 3.28 -0.08 -7.17
CA THR A 190 2.71 0.60 -5.99
C THR A 190 3.72 1.53 -5.32
N LEU A 191 3.32 2.79 -5.12
CA LEU A 191 4.04 3.77 -4.30
C LEU A 191 3.10 4.34 -3.23
N HIS A 192 3.42 4.09 -1.97
CA HIS A 192 2.57 4.48 -0.86
C HIS A 192 3.25 5.52 0.03
N LEU A 193 2.76 6.76 0.01
CA LEU A 193 3.31 7.93 0.71
C LEU A 193 2.31 8.56 1.69
N SER A 194 1.17 7.91 1.96
CA SER A 194 0.16 8.50 2.84
C SER A 194 0.73 8.85 4.21
N GLY A 195 0.39 10.03 4.74
CA GLY A 195 0.87 10.53 6.03
C GLY A 195 2.28 11.12 6.01
N CYS A 196 2.93 11.25 4.83
CA CYS A 196 4.15 12.04 4.68
C CYS A 196 3.81 13.54 4.71
N SER A 197 3.49 14.05 5.89
CA SER A 197 2.94 15.40 6.09
C SER A 197 3.87 16.55 5.70
N ASN A 198 5.17 16.32 5.50
CA ASN A 198 6.12 17.33 5.01
C ASN A 198 6.48 17.16 3.51
N LEU A 199 5.84 16.21 2.81
CA LEU A 199 6.07 16.00 1.38
C LEU A 199 5.31 17.06 0.57
N GLU A 200 6.00 18.13 0.19
CA GLU A 200 5.40 19.27 -0.51
C GLU A 200 5.38 19.11 -2.03
N LYS A 201 6.25 18.25 -2.58
CA LYS A 201 6.43 18.08 -4.04
C LYS A 201 6.79 16.64 -4.39
N LEU A 202 6.29 16.20 -5.54
CA LEU A 202 6.75 14.99 -6.20
C LEU A 202 7.76 15.34 -7.31
N PRO A 203 8.80 14.52 -7.52
CA PRO A 203 9.63 14.60 -8.71
C PRO A 203 8.82 14.17 -9.95
N PRO A 204 9.39 14.32 -11.14
CA PRO A 204 8.79 13.72 -12.33
C PRO A 204 8.66 12.20 -12.17
N LEU A 205 7.55 11.66 -12.69
CA LEU A 205 7.19 10.25 -12.68
C LEU A 205 7.21 9.64 -14.10
N TYR A 206 7.56 10.43 -15.14
CA TYR A 206 7.72 9.95 -16.51
C TYR A 206 8.71 8.77 -16.56
N GLY A 207 8.23 7.56 -16.86
CA GLY A 207 9.08 6.35 -16.90
C GLY A 207 8.56 5.20 -16.04
N LEU A 208 7.64 5.46 -15.12
CA LEU A 208 6.96 4.42 -14.34
C LEU A 208 5.91 3.68 -15.19
N SER A 209 6.36 2.78 -16.08
CA SER A 209 5.50 2.13 -17.09
C SER A 209 4.46 1.16 -16.54
N SER A 210 4.74 0.52 -15.40
CA SER A 210 3.84 -0.46 -14.76
C SER A 210 3.04 0.13 -13.60
N PHE A 211 3.13 1.44 -13.38
CA PHE A 211 2.66 2.07 -12.16
C PHE A 211 1.15 2.15 -12.09
N TYR A 212 0.58 1.55 -11.05
CA TYR A 212 -0.84 1.28 -10.92
C TYR A 212 -1.45 1.98 -9.70
N ASP A 213 -0.78 1.94 -8.55
CA ASP A 213 -1.29 2.49 -7.28
C ASP A 213 -0.41 3.62 -6.74
N LEU A 214 -0.98 4.82 -6.58
CA LEU A 214 -0.35 5.95 -5.92
C LEU A 214 -1.18 6.44 -4.74
N TYR A 215 -0.65 6.25 -3.53
CA TYR A 215 -1.28 6.72 -2.29
C TYR A 215 -0.54 7.94 -1.74
N LEU A 216 -1.23 9.07 -1.63
CA LEU A 216 -0.72 10.39 -1.23
C LEU A 216 -1.56 11.04 -0.12
N ASN A 217 -2.42 10.27 0.56
CA ASN A 217 -3.33 10.81 1.57
C ASN A 217 -2.56 11.55 2.69
N GLY A 218 -2.99 12.73 3.13
CA GLY A 218 -2.36 13.46 4.23
C GLY A 218 -0.92 13.93 3.94
N THR A 219 -0.59 14.17 2.67
CA THR A 219 0.66 14.84 2.25
C THR A 219 0.46 16.35 2.15
N ALA A 220 1.55 17.13 2.15
CA ALA A 220 1.52 18.58 1.98
C ALA A 220 1.53 19.03 0.50
N LEU A 221 1.10 18.15 -0.42
CA LEU A 221 1.11 18.44 -1.85
C LEU A 221 0.07 19.50 -2.22
N VAL A 222 0.54 20.64 -2.77
CA VAL A 222 -0.32 21.70 -3.32
C VAL A 222 -0.63 21.45 -4.81
N LYS A 223 0.21 20.66 -5.49
CA LYS A 223 0.06 20.33 -6.91
C LYS A 223 0.67 18.97 -7.23
N ILE A 224 0.19 18.35 -8.32
CA ILE A 224 0.73 17.10 -8.86
C ILE A 224 1.53 17.39 -10.15
N PRO A 225 2.65 16.68 -10.39
CA PRO A 225 3.42 16.80 -11.63
C PRO A 225 2.57 16.53 -12.89
N LEU A 226 2.76 17.33 -13.95
CA LEU A 226 1.96 17.23 -15.18
C LEU A 226 2.09 15.89 -15.91
N ASP A 227 3.25 15.27 -15.78
CA ASP A 227 3.61 14.00 -16.40
C ASP A 227 2.89 12.79 -15.78
N ILE A 228 2.18 12.97 -14.65
CA ILE A 228 1.31 11.91 -14.13
C ILE A 228 0.24 11.47 -15.16
N VAL A 229 -0.17 12.38 -16.05
CA VAL A 229 -1.13 12.12 -17.14
C VAL A 229 -0.53 11.16 -18.19
N SER A 230 0.81 11.07 -18.26
CA SER A 230 1.49 10.13 -19.16
C SER A 230 1.51 8.68 -18.63
N LEU A 231 1.12 8.46 -17.37
CA LEU A 231 1.10 7.14 -16.73
C LEU A 231 -0.14 6.36 -17.18
N SER A 232 -0.05 5.73 -18.35
CA SER A 232 -1.15 4.96 -18.96
C SER A 232 -1.68 3.82 -18.10
N SER A 233 -0.85 3.33 -17.17
CA SER A 233 -1.16 2.20 -16.30
C SER A 233 -1.74 2.63 -14.95
N LEU A 234 -1.70 3.93 -14.59
CA LEU A 234 -2.14 4.36 -13.28
C LEU A 234 -3.64 4.10 -13.14
N GLY A 235 -3.98 3.22 -12.20
CA GLY A 235 -5.33 2.76 -11.92
C GLY A 235 -5.91 3.41 -10.69
N VAL A 236 -5.12 3.69 -9.66
CA VAL A 236 -5.59 4.22 -8.38
C VAL A 236 -4.75 5.43 -7.99
N LEU A 237 -5.43 6.53 -7.66
CA LEU A 237 -4.83 7.74 -7.13
C LEU A 237 -5.61 8.26 -5.93
N PHE A 238 -4.99 8.16 -4.75
CA PHE A 238 -5.58 8.60 -3.49
C PHE A 238 -4.84 9.83 -2.96
N LEU A 239 -5.57 10.92 -2.76
CA LEU A 239 -5.06 12.25 -2.38
C LEU A 239 -5.82 12.84 -1.20
N ASN A 240 -6.49 12.01 -0.41
CA ASN A 240 -7.33 12.49 0.67
C ASN A 240 -6.55 13.39 1.62
N ASP A 241 -7.18 14.44 2.15
CA ASP A 241 -6.54 15.34 3.14
C ASP A 241 -5.25 15.99 2.63
N THR A 242 -5.19 16.34 1.34
CA THR A 242 -4.09 17.11 0.75
C THR A 242 -4.52 18.55 0.48
N PRO A 243 -3.62 19.55 0.60
CA PRO A 243 -3.93 20.96 0.35
C PRO A 243 -3.98 21.30 -1.15
N ILE A 244 -4.28 20.33 -2.00
CA ILE A 244 -4.21 20.47 -3.46
C ILE A 244 -5.26 21.47 -3.98
N GLU A 245 -4.81 22.42 -4.78
CA GLU A 245 -5.66 23.52 -5.29
C GLU A 245 -6.18 23.21 -6.70
N GLU A 246 -5.32 22.64 -7.53
CA GLU A 246 -5.59 22.33 -8.93
C GLU A 246 -5.15 20.91 -9.25
N LEU A 247 -5.95 20.24 -10.08
CA LEU A 247 -5.59 18.95 -10.66
C LEU A 247 -5.80 18.96 -12.16
N LEU A 248 -5.07 18.08 -12.82
CA LEU A 248 -5.25 17.81 -14.24
C LEU A 248 -6.43 16.87 -14.43
N SER A 249 -7.12 17.03 -15.55
CA SER A 249 -8.02 15.99 -16.06
C SER A 249 -7.25 14.67 -16.22
N SER A 250 -7.89 13.56 -15.88
CA SER A 250 -7.54 12.21 -16.35
C SER A 250 -6.32 11.55 -15.70
N ILE A 251 -6.57 10.70 -14.70
CA ILE A 251 -5.70 9.58 -14.33
C ILE A 251 -6.52 8.53 -13.56
N GLY A 252 -6.23 7.23 -13.65
CA GLY A 252 -6.91 6.24 -12.80
C GLY A 252 -8.29 5.75 -13.25
N TYR A 253 -8.65 4.57 -12.76
CA TYR A 253 -10.02 4.05 -12.63
C TYR A 253 -10.63 4.41 -11.28
N GLU A 254 -9.79 4.70 -10.28
CA GLU A 254 -10.20 5.12 -8.95
C GLU A 254 -9.48 6.41 -8.55
N LEU A 255 -10.29 7.42 -8.20
CA LEU A 255 -9.84 8.75 -7.87
C LEU A 255 -10.42 9.20 -6.53
N ASN A 256 -9.60 9.33 -5.51
CA ASN A 256 -10.08 9.73 -4.19
C ASN A 256 -9.49 11.07 -3.75
N PHE A 257 -10.33 12.09 -3.71
CA PHE A 257 -10.00 13.46 -3.30
C PHE A 257 -10.79 13.89 -2.06
N CYS A 258 -11.24 12.94 -1.23
CA CYS A 258 -11.98 13.30 -0.03
C CYS A 258 -11.15 14.22 0.86
N ASN A 259 -11.80 15.21 1.48
CA ASN A 259 -11.22 16.27 2.28
C ASN A 259 -10.22 17.20 1.56
N CYS A 260 -10.08 17.13 0.23
CA CYS A 260 -9.31 18.12 -0.55
C CYS A 260 -10.10 19.44 -0.69
N VAL A 261 -10.38 20.12 0.43
CA VAL A 261 -11.26 21.28 0.51
C VAL A 261 -10.78 22.51 -0.29
N ASN A 262 -9.49 22.54 -0.63
CA ASN A 262 -8.87 23.59 -1.44
C ASN A 262 -9.15 23.46 -2.94
N LEU A 263 -9.75 22.35 -3.39
CA LEU A 263 -10.11 22.16 -4.79
C LEU A 263 -11.14 23.21 -5.23
N ASP A 264 -10.74 24.04 -6.20
CA ASP A 264 -11.62 25.08 -6.71
C ASP A 264 -12.83 24.48 -7.48
N LYS A 265 -13.80 25.34 -7.82
CA LYS A 265 -15.02 24.92 -8.53
C LYS A 265 -14.73 24.40 -9.95
N ASN A 266 -13.73 24.94 -10.63
CA ASN A 266 -13.35 24.54 -11.98
C ASN A 266 -12.65 23.18 -11.99
N ALA A 267 -11.76 22.94 -11.03
CA ALA A 267 -11.07 21.66 -10.83
C ALA A 267 -12.10 20.55 -10.56
N ARG A 268 -13.03 20.76 -9.63
CA ARG A 268 -14.13 19.81 -9.35
C ARG A 268 -14.99 19.55 -10.58
N GLY A 269 -15.33 20.60 -11.34
CA GLY A 269 -16.10 20.47 -12.59
C GLY A 269 -15.36 19.64 -13.65
N THR A 270 -14.05 19.87 -13.80
CA THR A 270 -13.18 19.12 -14.72
C THR A 270 -13.09 17.65 -14.35
N ILE A 271 -12.89 17.33 -13.06
CA ILE A 271 -12.82 15.95 -12.57
C ILE A 271 -14.14 15.22 -12.81
N MET A 272 -15.28 15.87 -12.51
CA MET A 272 -16.60 15.27 -12.74
C MET A 272 -16.87 15.06 -14.25
N ALA A 273 -16.46 16.00 -15.11
CA ALA A 273 -16.60 15.84 -16.56
C ALA A 273 -15.75 14.67 -17.11
N ASP A 274 -14.52 14.51 -16.62
CA ASP A 274 -13.65 13.39 -16.97
C ASP A 274 -14.22 12.05 -16.49
N ALA A 275 -14.72 11.99 -15.25
CA ALA A 275 -15.39 10.81 -14.69
C ALA A 275 -16.57 10.37 -15.58
N ILE A 276 -17.43 11.30 -15.98
CA ILE A 276 -18.55 11.04 -16.89
C ILE A 276 -18.06 10.47 -18.22
N GLN A 277 -16.99 11.04 -18.78
CA GLN A 277 -16.43 10.61 -20.06
C GLN A 277 -15.89 9.18 -19.97
N ARG A 278 -15.12 8.86 -18.94
CA ARG A 278 -14.57 7.52 -18.69
C ARG A 278 -15.65 6.47 -18.47
N ILE A 279 -16.70 6.81 -17.73
CA ILE A 279 -17.87 5.95 -17.54
C ILE A 279 -18.52 5.62 -18.89
N LYS A 280 -18.70 6.62 -19.76
CA LYS A 280 -19.24 6.39 -21.11
C LYS A 280 -18.35 5.46 -21.93
N GLU A 281 -17.03 5.63 -21.84
CA GLU A 281 -16.06 4.76 -22.54
C GLU A 281 -16.11 3.32 -22.02
N LEU A 282 -16.13 3.13 -20.69
CA LEU A 282 -16.28 1.81 -20.05
C LEU A 282 -17.61 1.13 -20.41
N ALA A 283 -18.70 1.89 -20.45
CA ALA A 283 -20.01 1.38 -20.84
C ALA A 283 -20.06 0.90 -22.31
N ILE A 284 -19.27 1.52 -23.19
CA ILE A 284 -19.21 1.15 -24.62
C ILE A 284 -18.18 0.04 -24.87
N ALA A 285 -17.15 -0.07 -24.02
CA ALA A 285 -16.10 -1.08 -24.17
C ALA A 285 -16.70 -2.48 -24.28
N ARG A 286 -16.45 -3.18 -25.40
CA ARG A 286 -16.97 -4.53 -25.70
C ARG A 286 -16.04 -5.67 -25.27
N SER A 287 -14.86 -5.34 -24.74
CA SER A 287 -13.79 -6.28 -24.45
C SER A 287 -13.94 -6.93 -23.08
N TYR A 288 -13.78 -8.25 -23.01
CA TYR A 288 -13.62 -9.05 -21.78
C TYR A 288 -12.29 -8.78 -21.05
N ARG A 289 -11.40 -7.93 -21.59
CA ARG A 289 -10.08 -7.64 -21.00
C ARG A 289 -10.07 -6.52 -19.96
N ALA A 290 -11.17 -5.78 -19.76
CA ALA A 290 -11.31 -4.96 -18.58
C ALA A 290 -11.72 -5.91 -17.46
N PHE A 291 -10.75 -6.35 -16.66
CA PHE A 291 -11.00 -7.31 -15.57
C PHE A 291 -11.95 -6.75 -14.50
N TYR A 292 -12.28 -5.44 -14.55
CA TYR A 292 -13.31 -4.76 -13.77
C TYR A 292 -13.91 -3.60 -14.59
N ARG A 293 -15.23 -3.56 -14.82
CA ARG A 293 -15.93 -2.42 -15.47
C ARG A 293 -16.38 -1.40 -14.43
N ARG A 294 -15.46 -0.97 -13.58
CA ARG A 294 -15.74 -0.06 -12.47
C ARG A 294 -14.95 1.23 -12.61
N PHE A 295 -15.59 2.32 -12.20
CA PHE A 295 -14.94 3.62 -12.08
C PHE A 295 -15.50 4.30 -10.84
N LEU A 296 -14.64 4.96 -10.07
CA LEU A 296 -15.04 5.64 -8.85
C LEU A 296 -14.30 6.96 -8.67
N VAL A 297 -15.03 7.97 -8.23
CA VAL A 297 -14.49 9.25 -7.82
C VAL A 297 -15.15 9.74 -6.52
N GLY A 298 -14.32 10.20 -5.58
CA GLY A 298 -14.74 10.87 -4.36
C GLY A 298 -14.26 12.32 -4.33
N LEU A 299 -15.15 13.29 -4.10
CA LEU A 299 -14.86 14.72 -4.10
C LEU A 299 -15.58 15.46 -2.96
N PRO A 300 -15.01 16.55 -2.42
CA PRO A 300 -15.72 17.40 -1.47
C PRO A 300 -16.88 18.14 -2.16
N GLY A 301 -18.07 18.05 -1.58
CA GLY A 301 -19.27 18.71 -2.09
C GLY A 301 -20.57 18.06 -1.62
N SER A 302 -21.66 18.77 -1.88
CA SER A 302 -23.01 18.42 -1.43
C SER A 302 -24.04 18.47 -2.56
N LYS A 303 -23.59 18.35 -3.82
CA LYS A 303 -24.47 18.43 -5.00
C LYS A 303 -24.38 17.20 -5.85
N ILE A 304 -25.54 16.63 -6.14
CA ILE A 304 -25.70 15.55 -7.12
C ILE A 304 -25.47 16.17 -8.52
N PRO A 305 -24.72 15.49 -9.41
CA PRO A 305 -24.61 15.91 -10.80
C PRO A 305 -25.97 15.96 -11.51
N GLU A 306 -26.29 17.08 -12.17
CA GLU A 306 -27.59 17.34 -12.80
C GLU A 306 -28.04 16.33 -13.87
N TRP A 307 -27.12 15.52 -14.40
CA TRP A 307 -27.39 14.54 -15.45
C TRP A 307 -27.84 13.18 -14.92
N LEU A 308 -27.80 12.97 -13.60
CA LEU A 308 -28.34 11.76 -12.99
C LEU A 308 -29.87 11.80 -12.95
N SER A 309 -30.47 10.64 -13.17
CA SER A 309 -31.92 10.46 -13.11
C SER A 309 -32.26 9.70 -11.83
N CYS A 310 -33.35 10.08 -11.17
CA CYS A 310 -33.83 9.51 -9.90
C CYS A 310 -33.04 9.99 -8.67
N GLU A 311 -33.43 11.14 -8.13
CA GLU A 311 -32.95 11.67 -6.85
C GLU A 311 -34.01 11.44 -5.76
N GLY A 312 -33.58 11.11 -4.54
CA GLY A 312 -34.48 10.95 -3.40
C GLY A 312 -33.72 11.03 -2.07
N PRO A 313 -34.31 11.60 -1.00
CA PRO A 313 -33.69 11.64 0.31
C PRO A 313 -33.73 10.26 0.99
N GLY A 314 -32.67 9.88 1.71
CA GLY A 314 -32.63 8.68 2.55
C GLY A 314 -31.82 7.52 1.98
N HIS A 315 -31.98 6.33 2.59
CA HIS A 315 -31.21 5.11 2.26
C HIS A 315 -31.89 4.23 1.20
N LEU A 316 -33.05 4.64 0.68
CA LEU A 316 -33.84 3.88 -0.28
C LEU A 316 -34.41 4.83 -1.35
N ILE A 317 -34.14 4.52 -2.61
CA ILE A 317 -34.72 5.20 -3.77
C ILE A 317 -35.57 4.16 -4.51
N GLU A 318 -36.88 4.38 -4.57
CA GLU A 318 -37.79 3.56 -5.36
C GLU A 318 -37.98 4.19 -6.75
N THR A 319 -37.55 3.49 -7.80
CA THR A 319 -37.72 3.94 -9.18
C THR A 319 -38.18 2.79 -10.08
N SER A 320 -38.94 3.12 -11.12
CA SER A 320 -39.38 2.17 -12.15
C SER A 320 -38.45 2.24 -13.36
N PHE A 321 -37.89 1.10 -13.75
CA PHE A 321 -37.00 1.04 -14.90
C PHE A 321 -37.76 1.25 -16.20
N PRO A 322 -37.17 1.94 -17.19
CA PRO A 322 -37.64 1.91 -18.56
C PRO A 322 -37.87 0.46 -19.03
N PRO A 323 -38.94 0.17 -19.80
CA PRO A 323 -39.24 -1.19 -20.26
C PRO A 323 -38.09 -1.88 -21.03
N SER A 324 -37.17 -1.10 -21.58
CA SER A 324 -36.01 -1.53 -22.36
C SER A 324 -34.77 -1.86 -21.52
N CYS A 325 -34.76 -1.67 -20.20
CA CYS A 325 -33.60 -1.94 -19.35
C CYS A 325 -33.25 -3.43 -19.20
N PHE A 326 -34.13 -4.34 -19.64
CA PHE A 326 -33.93 -5.80 -19.55
C PHE A 326 -33.49 -6.43 -20.89
N ASN A 327 -32.86 -5.67 -21.78
CA ASN A 327 -32.27 -6.20 -23.02
C ASN A 327 -30.73 -6.13 -22.98
N ASN A 328 -30.06 -6.76 -23.95
CA ASN A 328 -28.59 -6.79 -24.07
C ASN A 328 -27.94 -5.41 -24.32
N MET A 329 -28.72 -4.32 -24.31
CA MET A 329 -28.22 -2.95 -24.46
C MET A 329 -28.00 -2.25 -23.12
N PHE A 330 -28.47 -2.82 -22.00
CA PHE A 330 -28.17 -2.28 -20.69
C PHE A 330 -26.67 -2.40 -20.38
N ARG A 331 -26.04 -1.32 -19.89
CA ARG A 331 -24.58 -1.23 -19.78
C ARG A 331 -24.04 -1.23 -18.36
N GLY A 332 -24.84 -0.78 -17.39
CA GLY A 332 -24.34 -0.49 -16.06
C GLY A 332 -25.27 0.45 -15.33
N PHE A 333 -25.02 0.60 -14.04
CA PHE A 333 -25.58 1.67 -13.24
C PHE A 333 -24.51 2.71 -12.95
N VAL A 334 -24.94 3.96 -12.98
CA VAL A 334 -24.18 5.05 -12.39
C VAL A 334 -24.88 5.41 -11.10
N PHE A 335 -24.10 5.52 -10.04
CA PHE A 335 -24.58 5.88 -8.73
C PHE A 335 -23.91 7.16 -8.25
N CYS A 336 -24.64 7.91 -7.44
CA CYS A 336 -24.13 9.04 -6.70
C CYS A 336 -24.69 8.99 -5.30
N ALA A 337 -23.81 9.10 -4.31
CA ALA A 337 -24.19 9.25 -2.92
C ALA A 337 -23.57 10.55 -2.40
N ILE A 338 -24.37 11.31 -1.63
CA ILE A 338 -23.85 12.40 -0.83
C ILE A 338 -23.74 11.90 0.59
N LEU A 339 -22.54 11.91 1.14
CA LEU A 339 -22.33 11.80 2.58
C LEU A 339 -22.52 13.18 3.20
N GLU A 340 -23.72 13.44 3.71
CA GLU A 340 -24.00 14.63 4.50
C GLU A 340 -23.61 14.36 5.96
N LEU A 341 -22.59 15.08 6.45
CA LEU A 341 -22.04 14.83 7.78
C LEU A 341 -22.49 15.90 8.77
N LYS A 342 -23.23 15.47 9.80
CA LYS A 342 -23.65 16.35 10.90
C LYS A 342 -22.53 16.65 11.90
N ALA A 343 -21.50 15.81 11.92
CA ALA A 343 -20.28 15.95 12.71
C ALA A 343 -19.16 15.16 12.02
N PRO A 344 -17.89 15.48 12.28
CA PRO A 344 -16.76 14.71 11.75
C PRO A 344 -16.87 13.25 12.21
N VAL A 345 -16.79 12.30 11.28
CA VAL A 345 -16.84 10.86 11.59
C VAL A 345 -15.43 10.31 11.48
N PHE A 346 -14.93 9.78 12.58
CA PHE A 346 -13.69 9.01 12.61
C PHE A 346 -14.02 7.56 12.26
N ASN A 347 -13.58 7.09 11.10
CA ASN A 347 -13.84 5.73 10.67
C ASN A 347 -12.57 4.90 10.92
N GLU A 348 -12.53 4.19 12.04
CA GLU A 348 -11.35 3.38 12.39
C GLU A 348 -11.35 2.02 11.66
N ASP A 349 -12.49 1.54 11.15
CA ASP A 349 -12.56 0.24 10.48
C ASP A 349 -13.76 0.13 9.50
N GLY A 350 -13.49 0.24 8.20
CA GLY A 350 -14.33 -0.37 7.16
C GLY A 350 -14.74 0.56 5.99
N PRO A 351 -14.89 0.01 4.78
CA PRO A 351 -15.31 0.78 3.61
C PRO A 351 -16.75 1.30 3.77
N LEU A 352 -17.04 2.45 3.16
CA LEU A 352 -18.44 2.85 2.98
C LEU A 352 -19.13 1.93 1.98
N ILE A 353 -20.01 1.08 2.48
CA ILE A 353 -20.76 0.11 1.67
C ILE A 353 -22.10 0.73 1.25
N CYS A 354 -22.27 0.91 -0.05
CA CYS A 354 -23.60 1.14 -0.63
C CYS A 354 -24.15 -0.21 -1.10
N GLN A 355 -25.26 -0.66 -0.52
CA GLN A 355 -26.00 -1.84 -0.96
C GLN A 355 -27.25 -1.41 -1.72
N SER A 356 -27.44 -1.95 -2.93
CA SER A 356 -28.62 -1.72 -3.75
C SER A 356 -29.34 -3.04 -4.02
N SER A 357 -30.66 -3.05 -4.10
CA SER A 357 -31.47 -4.24 -4.42
C SER A 357 -32.54 -3.89 -5.45
N PHE A 358 -32.74 -4.75 -6.45
CA PHE A 358 -33.61 -4.49 -7.59
C PHE A 358 -34.77 -5.49 -7.63
N LYS A 359 -35.97 -5.06 -8.00
CA LYS A 359 -37.15 -5.94 -8.11
C LYS A 359 -37.74 -5.84 -9.51
N ASN A 360 -38.00 -7.00 -10.14
CA ASN A 360 -38.69 -7.07 -11.43
C ASN A 360 -40.13 -7.58 -11.25
N ASN A 361 -40.94 -7.49 -12.31
CA ASN A 361 -42.35 -7.92 -12.28
C ASN A 361 -42.55 -9.45 -12.15
N ASN A 362 -41.48 -10.26 -12.29
CA ASN A 362 -41.53 -11.72 -12.25
C ASN A 362 -41.06 -12.31 -10.90
N GLY A 363 -40.69 -11.49 -9.92
CA GLY A 363 -40.21 -11.93 -8.60
C GLY A 363 -39.03 -11.10 -8.08
N TYR A 364 -38.48 -11.53 -6.95
CA TYR A 364 -37.29 -10.91 -6.34
C TYR A 364 -36.03 -11.43 -7.04
N ARG A 365 -35.22 -10.53 -7.62
CA ARG A 365 -33.83 -10.85 -8.00
C ARG A 365 -32.93 -9.84 -7.30
N GLU A 366 -32.41 -10.23 -6.14
CA GLU A 366 -31.47 -9.43 -5.38
C GLU A 366 -30.13 -9.41 -6.12
N VAL A 367 -29.77 -8.28 -6.71
CA VAL A 367 -28.39 -8.04 -7.17
C VAL A 367 -27.79 -7.11 -6.15
N ASN A 368 -27.00 -7.66 -5.23
CA ASN A 368 -26.30 -6.91 -4.21
C ASN A 368 -25.06 -6.27 -4.84
N PHE A 369 -25.13 -4.97 -5.09
CA PHE A 369 -23.93 -4.19 -5.41
C PHE A 369 -23.30 -3.80 -4.09
N THR A 370 -22.02 -4.15 -3.90
CA THR A 370 -21.23 -3.73 -2.76
C THR A 370 -20.06 -2.92 -3.31
N SER A 371 -20.10 -1.60 -3.19
CA SER A 371 -18.91 -0.78 -3.42
C SER A 371 -18.07 -0.79 -2.14
N GLU A 372 -17.04 -1.64 -2.08
CA GLU A 372 -16.23 -1.90 -0.88
C GLU A 372 -14.91 -1.13 -0.83
N TYR A 373 -14.81 0.16 -1.19
CA TYR A 373 -13.45 0.73 -1.39
C TYR A 373 -13.17 2.14 -0.87
N PHE A 374 -14.09 2.79 -0.14
CA PHE A 374 -13.73 4.05 0.52
C PHE A 374 -12.89 3.81 1.77
N PHE A 375 -11.58 3.63 1.59
CA PHE A 375 -10.60 3.75 2.68
C PHE A 375 -10.47 5.22 3.07
N LEU A 376 -11.26 5.59 4.07
CA LEU A 376 -11.11 6.84 4.78
C LEU A 376 -10.15 6.57 5.94
N GLU A 377 -8.85 6.63 5.67
CA GLU A 377 -7.84 6.52 6.74
C GLU A 377 -7.91 7.68 7.75
N ASN A 378 -8.71 8.71 7.45
CA ASN A 378 -8.81 9.97 8.18
C ASN A 378 -10.28 10.38 8.39
N THR A 379 -10.49 11.32 9.31
CA THR A 379 -11.79 11.94 9.61
C THR A 379 -12.35 12.64 8.37
N ILE A 380 -13.59 12.36 7.96
CA ILE A 380 -14.26 13.21 6.97
C ILE A 380 -14.81 14.46 7.66
N GLU A 381 -14.42 15.65 7.20
CA GLU A 381 -14.74 16.92 7.86
C GLU A 381 -15.90 17.69 7.21
N SER A 382 -16.30 17.33 5.99
CA SER A 382 -17.36 18.02 5.25
C SER A 382 -18.22 17.05 4.43
N ASP A 383 -19.24 17.58 3.74
CA ASP A 383 -20.01 16.78 2.80
C ASP A 383 -19.16 16.31 1.62
N HIS A 384 -19.40 15.08 1.17
CA HIS A 384 -18.68 14.47 0.06
C HIS A 384 -19.65 13.89 -0.96
N VAL A 385 -19.32 14.11 -2.23
CA VAL A 385 -19.96 13.45 -3.38
C VAL A 385 -19.13 12.23 -3.73
N LEU A 386 -19.75 11.07 -3.61
CA LEU A 386 -19.20 9.81 -4.09
C LEU A 386 -19.95 9.43 -5.36
N PHE A 387 -19.20 9.24 -6.42
CA PHE A 387 -19.75 9.03 -7.75
C PHE A 387 -19.05 7.84 -8.40
N TRP A 388 -19.82 6.82 -8.78
CA TRP A 388 -19.23 5.60 -9.31
C TRP A 388 -20.11 4.94 -10.37
N TYR A 389 -19.47 4.10 -11.18
CA TYR A 389 -20.10 3.26 -12.17
C TYR A 389 -19.79 1.80 -11.88
N ASP A 390 -20.83 0.98 -11.94
CA ASP A 390 -20.68 -0.47 -11.90
C ASP A 390 -21.34 -1.10 -13.13
N GLY A 391 -20.49 -1.74 -13.94
CA GLY A 391 -20.89 -2.56 -15.09
C GLY A 391 -20.60 -4.04 -14.91
N ASP A 392 -20.04 -4.45 -13.76
CA ASP A 392 -19.83 -5.85 -13.44
C ASP A 392 -21.18 -6.43 -12.94
N ASP A 393 -21.50 -7.67 -13.31
CA ASP A 393 -22.68 -8.43 -12.84
C ASP A 393 -24.08 -8.15 -13.42
N ILE A 394 -24.24 -7.34 -14.48
CA ILE A 394 -25.56 -7.23 -15.15
C ILE A 394 -25.69 -8.23 -16.30
N PHE A 395 -25.84 -9.51 -15.96
CA PHE A 395 -26.38 -10.51 -16.86
C PHE A 395 -27.85 -10.77 -16.48
N PHE A 396 -28.79 -10.23 -17.27
CA PHE A 396 -30.23 -10.47 -17.08
C PHE A 396 -30.64 -11.87 -17.51
#